data_AF-A0A7C1DHP3-F1
#
_entry.id   AF-A0A7C1DHP3-F1
#
_cell.length_a   1.000
_cell.length_b   1.000
_cell.length_c   1.000
_cell.angle_alpha   90.00
_cell.angle_beta   90.00
_cell.angle_gamma   90.00
#
_symmetry.space_group_name_H-M   'P 1'
#
loop_
_entity.id
_entity.type
_entity.pdbx_description
1 polymer ?
#
loop_
_entity_poly.entity_id
_entity_poly.type
_entity_poly.pdbx_seq_one_letter_code
_entity_poly.pdbx_strand_id
1 'polypeptide(L)'
;ADPRAISVAASASWAADMVGLPEARIILSEAVIYLAAAPKSNSAYLAINAALSAIEKGDIQEIPQHLRPGGEGYRYPHDSPGHWVEQQYMETERQFYHPQDLGEERLLAKRLASKGDRHDPPYDQHDAAGDTRREPLPEDEGGEDRRKKGSD
;
A
#
# COMPACT_ATOMS: atom_id res chain seq x y z
N ALA A 1 -9.43 8.75 9.43
CA ALA A 1 -10.08 8.40 10.72
C ALA A 1 -11.21 7.39 10.57
N ASP A 2 -11.98 7.37 9.47
CA ASP A 2 -12.88 6.25 9.13
C ASP A 2 -12.52 5.71 7.73
N PRO A 3 -11.81 4.58 7.63
CA PRO A 3 -11.40 4.00 6.36
C PRO A 3 -12.57 3.58 5.46
N ARG A 4 -13.76 3.31 6.01
CA ARG A 4 -14.93 2.89 5.21
C ARG A 4 -15.53 4.04 4.41
N ALA A 5 -15.25 5.28 4.79
CA ALA A 5 -15.76 6.48 4.11
C ALA A 5 -15.45 6.49 2.60
N ILE A 6 -14.25 6.03 2.20
CA ILE A 6 -13.88 5.98 0.78
C ILE A 6 -14.70 4.93 0.02
N SER A 7 -14.92 3.76 0.61
CA SER A 7 -15.74 2.70 0.02
C SER A 7 -17.20 3.12 -0.10
N VAL A 8 -17.76 3.74 0.95
CA VAL A 8 -19.13 4.29 0.92
C VAL A 8 -19.29 5.31 -0.21
N ALA A 9 -18.36 6.27 -0.32
CA ALA A 9 -18.41 7.29 -1.36
C ALA A 9 -18.28 6.69 -2.78
N ALA A 10 -17.35 5.75 -2.97
CA ALA A 10 -17.15 5.09 -4.26
C ALA A 10 -18.39 4.27 -4.67
N SER A 11 -18.95 3.47 -3.75
CA SER A 11 -20.16 2.70 -3.99
C SER A 11 -21.36 3.60 -4.28
N ALA A 12 -21.51 4.70 -3.54
CA ALA A 12 -22.58 5.67 -3.76
C ALA A 12 -22.46 6.35 -5.13
N SER A 13 -21.26 6.72 -5.56
CA SER A 13 -21.01 7.28 -6.89
C SER A 13 -21.43 6.31 -7.99
N TRP A 14 -20.95 5.07 -7.92
CA TRP A 14 -21.29 4.06 -8.93
C TRP A 14 -22.79 3.74 -8.95
N ALA A 15 -23.42 3.60 -7.77
CA ALA A 15 -24.85 3.33 -7.69
C ALA A 15 -25.69 4.52 -8.17
N ALA A 16 -25.26 5.75 -7.93
CA ALA A 16 -25.93 6.95 -8.44
C ALA A 16 -25.91 7.00 -9.97
N ASP A 17 -24.79 6.65 -10.60
CA ASP A 17 -24.69 6.57 -12.07
C ASP A 17 -25.62 5.50 -12.66
N MET A 18 -25.70 4.33 -12.02
CA MET A 18 -26.55 3.23 -12.46
C MET A 18 -28.05 3.52 -12.31
N VAL A 19 -28.43 4.25 -11.27
CA VAL A 19 -29.84 4.56 -10.97
C VAL A 19 -30.33 5.78 -11.73
N GLY A 20 -29.50 6.81 -11.90
CA GLY A 20 -29.88 8.05 -12.56
C GLY A 20 -30.83 8.93 -11.75
N LEU A 21 -31.09 10.14 -12.26
CA LEU A 21 -32.01 11.08 -11.63
C LEU A 21 -33.47 10.82 -12.06
N PRO A 22 -34.44 11.03 -11.15
CA PRO A 22 -34.29 11.73 -9.87
C PRO A 22 -33.90 10.85 -8.66
N GLU A 23 -33.95 9.52 -8.74
CA GLU A 23 -33.74 8.59 -7.62
C GLU A 23 -32.33 8.61 -7.03
N ALA A 24 -31.29 8.85 -7.84
CA ALA A 24 -29.90 8.94 -7.40
C ALA A 24 -29.67 9.94 -6.25
N ARG A 25 -30.53 10.96 -6.12
CA ARG A 25 -30.47 11.92 -5.01
C ARG A 25 -30.55 11.25 -3.63
N ILE A 26 -31.27 10.12 -3.51
CA ILE A 26 -31.43 9.38 -2.25
C ILE A 26 -30.11 8.73 -1.85
N ILE A 27 -29.45 8.05 -2.79
CA ILE A 27 -28.14 7.40 -2.59
C ILE A 27 -27.08 8.44 -2.19
N LEU A 28 -27.02 9.54 -2.94
CA LEU A 28 -26.08 10.63 -2.66
C LEU A 28 -26.36 11.29 -1.30
N SER A 29 -27.64 11.44 -0.92
CA SER A 29 -28.00 12.03 0.38
C SER A 29 -27.48 11.18 1.55
N GLU A 30 -27.58 9.86 1.46
CA GLU A 30 -27.07 8.94 2.49
C GLU A 30 -25.55 9.03 2.61
N ALA A 31 -24.85 9.03 1.47
CA ALA A 31 -23.39 9.13 1.45
C ALA A 31 -22.90 10.46 2.05
N VAL A 32 -23.58 11.57 1.75
CA VAL A 32 -23.25 12.90 2.31
C VAL A 32 -23.48 12.90 3.83
N ILE A 33 -24.59 12.36 4.31
CA ILE A 33 -24.88 12.27 5.75
C ILE A 33 -23.81 11.43 6.46
N TYR A 34 -23.46 10.27 5.89
CA TYR A 34 -22.40 9.42 6.41
C TYR A 34 -21.07 10.18 6.55
N LEU A 35 -20.61 10.81 5.47
CA LEU A 35 -19.36 11.57 5.46
C LEU A 35 -19.41 12.76 6.42
N ALA A 36 -20.54 13.45 6.51
CA ALA A 36 -20.75 14.58 7.42
C ALA A 36 -20.67 14.16 8.90
N ALA A 37 -21.19 12.98 9.26
CA ALA A 37 -21.15 12.44 10.62
C ALA A 37 -19.83 11.72 10.97
N ALA A 38 -19.08 11.24 9.98
CA ALA A 38 -17.85 10.48 10.21
C ALA A 38 -16.75 11.29 10.94
N PRO A 39 -15.87 10.64 11.73
CA PRO A 39 -14.69 11.29 12.31
C PRO A 39 -13.82 11.96 11.24
N LYS A 40 -13.46 13.23 11.44
CA LYS A 40 -12.69 14.02 10.48
C LYS A 40 -11.20 13.95 10.78
N SER A 41 -10.41 13.56 9.80
CA SER A 41 -8.95 13.59 9.88
C SER A 41 -8.35 13.82 8.51
N ASN A 42 -7.40 14.75 8.44
CA ASN A 42 -6.57 15.03 7.28
C ASN A 42 -5.14 14.48 7.44
N SER A 43 -4.89 13.60 8.43
CA SER A 43 -3.52 13.12 8.74
C SER A 43 -2.85 12.42 7.57
N ALA A 44 -3.57 11.54 6.86
CA ALA A 44 -3.06 10.86 5.66
C ALA A 44 -2.80 11.84 4.50
N TYR A 45 -3.65 12.85 4.35
CA TYR A 45 -3.48 13.92 3.34
C TYR A 45 -2.23 14.76 3.61
N LEU A 46 -2.01 15.16 4.86
CA LEU A 46 -0.79 15.89 5.23
C LEU A 46 0.47 15.03 5.07
N ALA A 47 0.38 13.72 5.38
CA ALA A 47 1.50 12.80 5.24
C ALA A 47 1.99 12.67 3.79
N ILE A 48 1.08 12.49 2.83
CA ILE A 48 1.46 12.40 1.41
C ILE A 48 2.02 13.73 0.90
N ASN A 49 1.44 14.86 1.28
CA ASN A 49 1.96 16.17 0.91
C ASN A 49 3.36 16.42 1.48
N ALA A 50 3.62 16.01 2.72
CA ALA A 50 4.94 16.13 3.33
C ALA A 50 5.97 15.26 2.61
N ALA A 51 5.62 14.02 2.25
CA ALA A 51 6.49 13.13 1.50
C ALA A 51 6.81 13.68 0.09
N LEU A 52 5.80 14.16 -0.63
CA LEU A 52 5.99 14.79 -1.94
C LEU A 52 6.85 16.05 -1.83
N SER A 53 6.60 16.90 -0.82
CA SER A 53 7.41 18.10 -0.60
C SER A 53 8.86 17.78 -0.26
N ALA A 54 9.14 16.67 0.44
CA ALA A 54 10.50 16.22 0.72
C ALA A 54 11.23 15.86 -0.58
N ILE A 55 10.56 15.12 -1.48
CA ILE A 55 11.10 14.78 -2.81
C ILE A 55 11.37 16.05 -3.63
N GLU A 56 10.42 16.98 -3.69
CA GLU A 56 10.57 18.24 -4.43
C GLU A 56 11.74 19.10 -3.91
N LYS A 57 12.05 19.00 -2.61
CA LYS A 57 13.18 19.70 -1.97
C LYS A 57 14.51 18.95 -2.10
N GLY A 58 14.53 17.79 -2.75
CA GLY A 58 15.72 17.00 -2.99
C GLY A 58 16.09 16.01 -1.86
N ASP A 59 15.19 15.74 -0.90
CA ASP A 59 15.36 14.66 0.09
C ASP A 59 15.04 13.29 -0.56
N ILE A 60 15.78 12.98 -1.63
CA ILE A 60 15.68 11.73 -2.37
C ILE A 60 16.68 10.75 -1.78
N GLN A 61 16.21 9.58 -1.39
CA GLN A 61 17.03 8.52 -0.80
C GLN A 61 17.21 7.39 -1.81
N GLU A 62 18.38 6.76 -1.76
CA GLU A 62 18.62 5.51 -2.46
C GLU A 62 17.74 4.39 -1.88
N ILE A 63 17.44 3.38 -2.69
CA ILE A 63 16.73 2.18 -2.21
C ILE A 63 17.75 1.32 -1.42
N PRO A 64 17.46 0.93 -0.17
CA PRO A 64 18.34 0.01 0.58
C PRO A 64 18.61 -1.28 -0.20
N GLN A 65 19.84 -1.81 -0.13
CA GLN A 65 20.30 -2.92 -0.97
C GLN A 65 19.38 -4.15 -0.87
N HIS A 66 18.95 -4.50 0.34
CA HIS A 66 18.06 -5.63 0.61
C HIS A 66 16.60 -5.43 0.15
N LEU A 67 16.24 -4.25 -0.35
CA LEU A 67 14.93 -3.97 -0.96
C LEU A 67 14.98 -3.89 -2.49
N ARG A 68 16.18 -3.93 -3.10
CA ARG A 68 16.34 -3.92 -4.56
C ARG A 68 15.96 -5.28 -5.15
N PRO A 69 15.46 -5.35 -6.39
CA PRO A 69 15.29 -6.63 -7.09
C PRO A 69 16.62 -7.39 -7.15
N GLY A 70 16.64 -8.65 -6.72
CA GLY A 70 17.87 -9.45 -6.62
C GLY A 70 18.82 -9.03 -5.49
N GLY A 71 18.38 -8.14 -4.59
CA GLY A 71 19.11 -7.76 -3.39
C GLY A 71 19.20 -8.90 -2.37
N GLU A 72 20.35 -9.00 -1.72
CA GLU A 72 20.57 -9.96 -0.64
C GLU A 72 20.22 -9.33 0.73
N GLY A 73 19.86 -10.17 1.71
CA GLY A 73 19.60 -9.73 3.08
C GLY A 73 18.17 -9.25 3.36
N TYR A 74 17.24 -9.41 2.43
CA TYR A 74 15.82 -9.16 2.69
C TYR A 74 15.28 -10.12 3.75
N ARG A 75 14.72 -9.57 4.83
CA ARG A 75 14.00 -10.32 5.85
C ARG A 75 12.52 -10.40 5.48
N TYR A 76 12.01 -11.60 5.25
CA TYR A 76 10.59 -11.81 4.92
C TYR A 76 9.74 -11.64 6.18
N PRO A 77 8.87 -10.61 6.28
CA PRO A 77 8.17 -10.32 7.54
C PRO A 77 7.27 -11.45 8.00
N HIS A 78 6.73 -12.26 7.09
CA HIS A 78 5.79 -13.33 7.43
C HIS A 78 6.42 -14.47 8.25
N ASP A 79 7.74 -14.64 8.17
CA ASP A 79 8.47 -15.65 8.94
C ASP A 79 8.81 -15.16 10.36
N SER A 80 8.68 -13.85 10.60
CA SER A 80 8.96 -13.26 11.91
C SER A 80 7.74 -13.33 12.84
N PRO A 81 7.93 -13.53 14.16
CA PRO A 81 6.85 -13.53 15.13
C PRO A 81 5.95 -12.28 15.02
N GLY A 82 4.64 -12.48 14.88
CA GLY A 82 3.69 -11.37 14.72
C GLY A 82 3.73 -10.70 13.34
N HIS A 83 4.34 -11.35 12.35
CA HIS A 83 4.42 -10.95 10.95
C HIS A 83 4.98 -9.52 10.74
N TRP A 84 5.97 -9.17 11.56
CA TRP A 84 6.67 -7.90 11.50
C TRP A 84 8.14 -8.13 11.76
N VAL A 85 8.98 -7.32 11.12
CA VAL A 85 10.43 -7.44 11.23
C VAL A 85 11.09 -6.07 11.36
N GLU A 86 12.00 -5.91 12.31
CA GLU A 86 12.87 -4.74 12.40
C GLU A 86 13.89 -4.79 11.26
N GLN A 87 13.63 -3.98 10.23
CA GLN A 87 14.48 -3.86 9.04
C GLN A 87 14.47 -2.40 8.58
N GLN A 88 15.59 -1.94 8.03
CA GLN A 88 15.69 -0.61 7.45
C GLN A 88 14.83 -0.53 6.18
N TYR A 89 13.87 0.39 6.14
CA TYR A 89 13.04 0.64 4.95
C TYR A 89 13.33 1.99 4.26
N MET A 90 14.14 2.84 4.90
CA MET A 90 14.62 4.13 4.41
C MET A 90 16.07 4.30 4.84
N GLU A 91 16.92 4.90 4.00
CA GLU A 91 18.33 5.17 4.32
C GLU A 91 18.47 6.13 5.50
N THR A 92 17.63 7.16 5.53
CA THR A 92 17.47 8.03 6.69
C THR A 92 16.01 8.06 7.09
N GLU A 93 15.74 7.71 8.34
CA GLU A 93 14.36 7.66 8.85
C GLU A 93 13.64 9.01 8.69
N ARG A 94 12.38 8.92 8.26
CA ARG A 94 11.45 10.04 8.14
C ARG A 94 10.08 9.60 8.63
N GLN A 95 9.46 10.44 9.45
CA GLN A 95 8.08 10.25 9.86
C GLN A 95 7.20 11.29 9.17
N PHE A 96 6.40 10.85 8.20
CA PHE A 96 5.42 11.72 7.53
C PHE A 96 4.01 11.58 8.13
N TYR A 97 3.67 10.37 8.57
CA TYR A 97 2.34 10.06 9.09
C TYR A 97 2.26 10.26 10.61
N HIS A 98 1.31 11.11 11.02
CA HIS A 98 1.04 11.48 12.40
C HIS A 98 -0.44 11.21 12.72
N PRO A 99 -0.79 10.00 13.22
CA PRO A 99 -2.18 9.63 13.45
C PRO A 99 -2.82 10.50 14.53
N GLN A 100 -4.12 10.78 14.37
CA GLN A 100 -4.90 11.54 15.35
C GLN A 100 -5.63 10.60 16.31
N ASP A 101 -6.01 11.11 17.48
CA ASP A 101 -6.83 10.36 18.44
C ASP A 101 -8.32 10.39 18.07
N LEU A 102 -8.67 10.00 16.84
CA LEU A 102 -10.04 10.06 16.29
C LEU A 102 -10.40 8.78 15.51
N GLY A 103 -11.59 8.25 15.75
CA GLY A 103 -12.12 7.08 15.04
C GLY A 103 -11.16 5.88 15.08
N GLU A 104 -10.95 5.25 13.94
CA GLU A 104 -10.04 4.10 13.79
C GLU A 104 -8.55 4.49 13.84
N GLU A 105 -8.19 5.77 13.70
CA GLU A 105 -6.79 6.19 13.81
C GLU A 105 -6.22 5.93 15.21
N ARG A 106 -7.06 5.88 16.24
CA ARG A 106 -6.64 5.47 17.60
C ARG A 106 -6.06 4.07 17.63
N LEU A 107 -6.73 3.13 16.96
CA LEU A 107 -6.29 1.74 16.87
C LEU A 107 -5.05 1.61 15.99
N LEU A 108 -5.01 2.37 14.90
CA LEU A 108 -3.83 2.45 14.04
C LEU A 108 -2.60 2.99 14.79
N ALA A 109 -2.76 4.07 15.56
CA ALA A 109 -1.69 4.66 16.38
C ALA A 109 -1.13 3.64 17.37
N LYS A 110 -2.01 2.91 18.07
CA LYS A 110 -1.61 1.82 18.98
C LYS A 110 -0.84 0.72 18.25
N ARG A 111 -1.31 0.31 17.07
CA ARG A 111 -0.63 -0.72 16.26
C ARG A 111 0.76 -0.24 15.81
N LEU A 112 0.89 1.00 15.39
CA LEU A 112 2.16 1.59 14.97
C LEU A 112 3.15 1.73 16.14
N ALA A 113 2.69 2.23 17.30
CA ALA A 113 3.50 2.31 18.50
C ALA A 113 4.01 0.93 18.95
N SER A 114 3.16 -0.10 18.88
CA SER A 114 3.54 -1.47 19.28
C SER A 114 4.62 -2.11 18.42
N LYS A 115 5.01 -1.52 17.29
CA LYS A 115 6.09 -2.02 16.43
C LYS A 115 7.46 -1.50 16.85
N GLY A 116 7.56 -0.27 17.37
CA GLY A 116 8.83 0.29 17.83
C GLY A 116 9.41 -0.37 19.10
N ASP A 117 8.55 -1.03 19.89
CA ASP A 117 8.94 -1.69 21.14
C ASP A 117 9.30 -3.18 20.97
N ARG A 118 9.19 -3.75 19.76
CA ARG A 118 9.46 -5.18 19.52
C ARG A 118 10.91 -5.38 19.15
N HIS A 119 11.69 -5.90 20.11
CA HIS A 119 13.00 -6.46 19.82
C HIS A 119 12.82 -7.84 19.16
N ASP A 120 13.13 -7.96 17.88
CA ASP A 120 13.06 -9.25 17.19
C ASP A 120 14.29 -10.10 17.52
N PRO A 121 14.12 -11.42 17.73
CA PRO A 121 15.25 -12.33 17.77
C PRO A 121 16.00 -12.31 16.42
N PRO A 122 17.28 -12.73 16.40
CA PRO A 122 18.08 -12.77 15.18
C PRO A 122 17.32 -13.49 14.06
N TYR A 123 17.29 -12.87 12.87
CA TYR A 123 16.70 -13.50 11.69
C TYR A 123 17.51 -14.73 11.31
N ASP A 124 16.93 -15.91 11.43
CA ASP A 124 17.54 -17.12 10.92
C ASP A 124 17.27 -17.21 9.40
N GLN A 125 18.32 -17.02 8.59
CA GLN A 125 18.23 -17.12 7.14
C GLN A 125 17.93 -18.55 6.67
N HIS A 126 18.04 -19.56 7.54
CA HIS A 126 17.89 -20.97 7.17
C HIS A 126 16.45 -21.36 6.84
N ASP A 127 15.46 -20.61 7.32
CA ASP A 127 14.03 -20.88 7.07
C ASP A 127 13.51 -20.26 5.75
N ALA A 128 14.25 -19.31 5.17
CA ALA A 128 13.88 -18.63 3.92
C ALA A 128 14.00 -19.51 2.66
N ALA A 129 14.57 -20.72 2.79
CA ALA A 129 14.74 -21.68 1.70
C ALA A 129 13.43 -22.38 1.25
N GLY A 130 12.28 -22.02 1.83
CA GLY A 130 10.99 -22.64 1.55
C GLY A 130 10.30 -22.24 0.23
N ASP A 131 10.67 -21.11 -0.39
CA ASP A 131 10.05 -20.62 -1.64
C ASP A 131 11.04 -20.52 -2.80
N THR A 132 11.78 -21.60 -3.06
CA THR A 132 12.60 -21.78 -4.28
C THR A 132 11.79 -22.34 -5.46
N ARG A 133 10.44 -22.22 -5.45
CA ARG A 133 9.55 -22.79 -6.47
C ARG A 133 8.77 -21.77 -7.31
N ARG A 134 9.28 -20.54 -7.45
CA ARG A 134 8.91 -19.75 -8.64
C ARG A 134 9.79 -20.20 -9.79
N GLU A 135 9.29 -21.17 -10.56
CA GLU A 135 9.83 -21.45 -11.89
C GLU A 135 9.98 -20.11 -12.64
N PRO A 136 11.11 -19.88 -13.33
CA PRO A 136 11.23 -18.70 -14.17
C PRO A 136 10.09 -18.70 -15.19
N LEU A 137 9.42 -17.56 -15.34
CA LEU A 137 8.39 -17.38 -16.35
C LEU A 137 8.97 -17.81 -17.71
N PRO A 138 8.26 -18.66 -18.48
CA PRO A 138 8.77 -19.14 -19.75
C PRO A 138 9.08 -17.94 -20.65
N GLU A 139 10.29 -17.93 -21.20
CA GLU A 139 10.66 -16.99 -22.25
C GLU A 139 9.73 -17.23 -23.44
N ASP A 140 9.07 -16.16 -23.91
CA ASP A 140 8.15 -16.19 -25.05
C ASP A 140 8.95 -16.43 -26.34
N GLU A 141 9.34 -17.69 -26.56
CA GLU A 141 9.93 -18.14 -27.81
C GLU A 141 8.82 -18.45 -28.82
N GLY A 142 8.69 -17.58 -29.83
CA GLY A 142 8.28 -18.02 -31.17
C GLY A 142 6.93 -17.53 -31.69
N GLY A 143 6.87 -16.25 -32.09
CA GLY A 143 5.94 -15.76 -33.10
C GLY A 143 6.65 -15.55 -34.44
N GLU A 144 7.10 -16.63 -35.09
CA GLU A 144 7.75 -16.57 -36.40
C GLU A 144 6.84 -16.00 -37.49
N ASP A 145 7.44 -15.02 -38.18
CA ASP A 145 7.05 -14.41 -39.44
C ASP A 145 6.62 -15.43 -40.51
N ARG A 146 5.32 -15.46 -40.81
CA ARG A 146 4.78 -16.12 -42.01
C ARG A 146 3.86 -15.19 -42.79
N ARG A 147 4.44 -14.18 -43.45
CA ARG A 147 3.91 -13.70 -44.73
C ARG A 147 5.03 -13.29 -45.69
N LYS A 148 5.49 -14.24 -46.51
CA LYS A 148 5.88 -13.95 -47.91
C LYS A 148 6.01 -15.23 -48.74
N LYS A 149 5.45 -15.14 -49.96
CA LYS A 149 5.58 -15.96 -51.19
C LYS A 149 4.52 -17.04 -51.45
N GLY A 150 3.78 -16.75 -52.52
CA GLY A 150 2.93 -17.63 -53.31
C GLY A 150 2.43 -16.79 -54.49
N SER A 151 3.31 -16.56 -55.46
CA SER A 151 2.97 -16.14 -56.82
C SER A 151 2.44 -17.34 -57.58
N ASP A 152 1.26 -17.21 -58.18
CA ASP A 152 0.92 -17.63 -59.54
C ASP A 152 -0.29 -16.81 -60.01
#